data_AF-A0A183GEM0-F1
#
_entry.id   AF-A0A183GEM0-F1
#
_cell.length_a   1.000
_cell.length_b   1.000
_cell.length_c   1.000
_cell.angle_alpha   90.00
_cell.angle_beta   90.00
_cell.angle_gamma   90.00
#
_symmetry.space_group_name_H-M   'P 1'
#
loop_
_entity.id
_entity.type
_entity.pdbx_description
1 polymer ?
#
loop_
_entity_poly.entity_id
_entity_poly.type
_entity_poly.pdbx_seq_one_letter_code
_entity_poly.pdbx_strand_id
1 'polypeptide(L)'
;MSYLLFIHFFRWLILTKYYLDITGPMMVSVQKITTLAFSIHDGKVKKAEELTEIQLREAITEVPSLLEYMSYIFNFQTALTGPVNFYSDYVAFLDGQHVVPTEDGKVPSAVSTAFRKLAESVLYLLIIAKFGALYPAEIIAEPEDRPRSGRPSTVENSIVLDAVKEDPEMTLAIMRRDSAVPIQQSSVGSSLSSSEKC
;
A
#
# COMPACT_ATOMS: atom_id res chain seq x y z
N MET A 1 5.21 -9.17 -12.29
CA MET A 1 5.77 -8.99 -10.92
C MET A 1 6.68 -7.77 -10.76
N SER A 2 7.45 -7.37 -11.77
CA SER A 2 8.38 -6.22 -11.72
C SER A 2 7.73 -4.92 -11.22
N TYR A 3 6.51 -4.61 -11.66
CA TYR A 3 5.79 -3.39 -11.29
C TYR A 3 5.54 -3.27 -9.76
N LEU A 4 5.07 -4.35 -9.12
CA LEU A 4 4.86 -4.34 -7.66
C LEU A 4 6.17 -4.19 -6.90
N LEU A 5 7.24 -4.85 -7.37
CA LEU A 5 8.57 -4.73 -6.77
C LEU A 5 9.07 -3.29 -6.81
N PHE A 6 8.89 -2.60 -7.94
CA PHE A 6 9.25 -1.20 -8.06
C PHE A 6 8.48 -0.30 -7.09
N ILE A 7 7.16 -0.47 -6.97
CA ILE A 7 6.33 0.34 -6.06
C ILE A 7 6.70 0.09 -4.59
N HIS A 8 6.90 -1.17 -4.21
CA HIS A 8 7.30 -1.49 -2.84
C HIS A 8 8.69 -0.93 -2.50
N PHE A 9 9.63 -1.01 -3.44
CA PHE A 9 10.95 -0.42 -3.30
C PHE A 9 10.90 1.12 -3.19
N PHE A 10 10.12 1.76 -4.05
CA PHE A 10 9.89 3.21 -4.02
C PHE A 10 9.27 3.67 -2.69
N ARG A 11 8.25 2.93 -2.20
CA ARG A 11 7.62 3.19 -0.90
C ARG A 11 8.63 3.08 0.24
N TRP A 12 9.49 2.08 0.20
CA TRP A 12 10.53 1.89 1.23
C TRP A 12 11.56 3.02 1.24
N LEU A 13 11.91 3.60 0.09
CA LEU A 13 12.90 4.67 -0.01
C LEU A 13 12.38 6.08 0.36
N ILE A 14 11.14 6.41 -0.02
CA ILE A 14 10.68 7.81 -0.08
C ILE A 14 9.53 8.13 0.89
N LEU A 15 8.68 7.16 1.22
CA LEU A 15 7.52 7.41 2.07
C LEU A 15 7.87 7.25 3.56
N THR A 16 8.05 8.38 4.24
CA THR A 16 8.22 8.47 5.70
C THR A 16 6.91 8.79 6.45
N LYS A 17 5.81 9.02 5.73
CA LYS A 17 4.48 9.33 6.28
C LYS A 17 3.41 8.34 5.80
N TYR A 18 2.40 8.14 6.63
CA TYR A 18 1.26 7.26 6.34
C TYR A 18 0.42 7.81 5.17
N TYR A 19 0.25 7.00 4.12
CA TYR A 19 -0.59 7.30 2.95
C TYR A 19 -1.52 6.11 2.69
N LEU A 20 -2.66 6.35 2.05
CA LEU A 20 -3.63 5.30 1.69
C LEU A 20 -2.95 4.20 0.87
N ASP A 21 -2.93 2.97 1.37
CA ASP A 21 -2.18 1.86 0.78
C ASP A 21 -2.92 1.23 -0.41
N ILE A 22 -2.83 1.88 -1.57
CA ILE A 22 -3.33 1.36 -2.85
C ILE A 22 -2.55 0.12 -3.34
N THR A 23 -1.40 -0.17 -2.72
CA THR A 23 -0.55 -1.31 -3.13
C THR A 23 -1.15 -2.65 -2.71
N GLY A 24 -1.97 -2.69 -1.66
CA GLY A 24 -2.67 -3.90 -1.20
C GLY A 24 -3.60 -4.47 -2.29
N PRO A 25 -4.60 -3.72 -2.79
CA PRO A 25 -5.47 -4.19 -3.86
C PRO A 25 -4.73 -4.55 -5.15
N MET A 26 -3.66 -3.80 -5.49
CA MET A 26 -2.81 -4.13 -6.63
C MET A 26 -2.07 -5.46 -6.44
N MET A 27 -1.60 -5.75 -5.23
CA MET A 27 -0.96 -7.02 -4.89
C MET A 27 -1.91 -8.20 -5.12
N VAL A 28 -3.14 -8.10 -4.60
CA VAL A 28 -4.14 -9.16 -4.73
C VAL A 28 -4.52 -9.38 -6.20
N SER A 29 -4.69 -8.31 -6.97
CA SER A 29 -5.00 -8.40 -8.40
C SER A 29 -3.90 -9.14 -9.17
N VAL A 30 -2.64 -8.80 -8.93
CA VAL A 30 -1.49 -9.44 -9.58
C VAL A 30 -1.33 -10.89 -9.17
N GLN A 31 -1.60 -11.23 -7.91
CA GLN A 31 -1.62 -12.63 -7.46
C GLN A 31 -2.66 -13.44 -8.22
N LYS A 32 -3.89 -12.95 -8.37
CA LYS A 32 -4.97 -13.60 -9.12
C LYS A 32 -4.65 -13.79 -10.60
N ILE A 33 -4.05 -12.78 -11.24
CA ILE A 33 -3.60 -12.88 -12.64
C ILE A 33 -2.54 -13.97 -12.79
N THR A 34 -1.64 -14.06 -11.83
CA THR A 34 -0.51 -14.99 -11.89
C THR A 34 -0.93 -16.42 -11.63
N THR A 35 -1.80 -16.65 -10.63
CA THR A 35 -2.38 -17.98 -10.39
C THR A 35 -3.18 -18.45 -11.60
N LEU A 36 -3.99 -17.58 -12.20
CA LEU A 36 -4.72 -17.91 -13.43
C LEU A 36 -3.78 -18.27 -14.58
N ALA A 37 -2.71 -17.51 -14.79
CA ALA A 37 -1.73 -17.79 -15.84
C ALA A 37 -1.06 -19.15 -15.65
N PHE A 38 -0.70 -19.51 -14.41
CA PHE A 38 -0.16 -20.84 -14.10
C PHE A 38 -1.19 -21.95 -14.29
N SER A 39 -2.43 -21.76 -13.85
CA SER A 39 -3.52 -22.72 -14.05
C SER A 39 -3.81 -22.99 -15.54
N ILE A 40 -3.75 -21.95 -16.40
CA ILE A 40 -3.88 -22.11 -17.86
C ILE A 40 -2.68 -22.86 -18.44
N HIS A 41 -1.47 -22.51 -18.02
CA HIS A 41 -0.26 -23.20 -18.46
C HIS A 41 -0.32 -24.68 -18.09
N ASP A 42 -0.72 -24.98 -16.85
CA ASP A 42 -0.83 -26.33 -16.33
C ASP A 42 -1.92 -27.14 -17.05
N GLY A 43 -3.04 -26.52 -17.46
CA GLY A 43 -4.10 -27.20 -18.22
C GLY A 43 -3.87 -27.33 -19.73
N LYS A 44 -3.04 -26.47 -20.33
CA LYS A 44 -2.78 -26.49 -21.79
C LYS A 44 -1.47 -27.13 -22.22
N VAL A 45 -0.43 -27.04 -21.40
CA VAL A 45 0.94 -27.40 -21.79
C VAL A 45 1.39 -28.71 -21.14
N LYS A 46 1.02 -28.93 -19.88
CA LYS A 46 1.45 -30.12 -19.11
C LYS A 46 0.48 -31.29 -19.29
N LYS A 47 1.00 -32.51 -19.20
CA LYS A 47 0.19 -33.75 -19.20
C LYS A 47 -0.31 -34.03 -17.80
N ALA A 48 -1.56 -34.45 -17.65
CA ALA A 48 -2.20 -34.75 -16.36
C ALA A 48 -1.37 -35.62 -15.40
N GLU A 49 -0.57 -36.54 -15.92
CA GLU A 49 0.30 -37.46 -15.17
C GLU A 49 1.48 -36.75 -14.46
N GLU A 50 1.87 -35.57 -14.93
CA GLU A 50 2.99 -34.79 -14.39
C GLU A 50 2.53 -33.73 -13.37
N LEU A 51 1.22 -33.55 -13.20
CA LEU A 51 0.66 -32.56 -12.28
C LEU A 51 0.44 -33.15 -10.89
N THR A 52 0.72 -32.33 -9.87
CA THR A 52 0.27 -32.61 -8.50
C THR A 52 -1.26 -32.59 -8.45
N GLU A 53 -1.87 -33.34 -7.53
CA GLU A 53 -3.33 -33.41 -7.34
C GLU A 53 -4.00 -32.02 -7.28
N ILE A 54 -3.39 -31.07 -6.55
CA ILE A 54 -3.89 -29.69 -6.46
C ILE A 54 -3.82 -29.00 -7.83
N GLN A 55 -2.70 -29.13 -8.54
CA GLN A 55 -2.54 -28.49 -9.85
C GLN A 55 -3.49 -29.10 -10.88
N LEU A 56 -3.76 -30.40 -10.79
CA LEU A 56 -4.73 -31.08 -11.64
C LEU A 56 -6.16 -30.56 -11.39
N ARG A 57 -6.53 -30.36 -10.12
CA ARG A 57 -7.84 -29.79 -9.74
C ARG A 57 -8.00 -28.35 -10.24
N GLU A 58 -6.94 -27.55 -10.14
CA GLU A 58 -6.94 -26.14 -10.53
C GLU A 58 -6.54 -25.89 -12.00
N ALA A 59 -6.34 -26.94 -12.79
CA ALA A 59 -5.92 -26.84 -14.17
C ALA A 59 -7.05 -26.30 -15.05
N ILE A 60 -6.72 -25.33 -15.90
CA ILE A 60 -7.69 -24.69 -16.78
C ILE A 60 -7.37 -25.05 -18.23
N THR A 61 -8.23 -25.86 -18.83
CA THR A 61 -8.11 -26.27 -20.24
C THR A 61 -8.56 -25.18 -21.21
N GLU A 62 -9.64 -24.47 -20.88
CA GLU A 62 -10.23 -23.41 -21.73
C GLU A 62 -9.93 -22.01 -21.18
N VAL A 63 -9.51 -21.10 -22.06
CA VAL A 63 -9.18 -19.72 -21.65
C VAL A 63 -10.47 -18.96 -21.37
N PRO A 64 -10.58 -18.27 -20.21
CA PRO A 64 -11.80 -17.56 -19.87
C PRO A 64 -12.08 -16.41 -20.83
N SER A 65 -13.36 -16.12 -21.04
CA SER A 65 -13.79 -14.92 -21.78
C SER A 65 -13.37 -13.65 -21.04
N LEU A 66 -13.34 -12.51 -21.75
CA LEU A 66 -12.99 -11.23 -21.14
C LEU A 66 -13.93 -10.88 -19.98
N LEU A 67 -15.22 -11.22 -20.09
CA LEU A 67 -16.21 -10.94 -19.05
C LEU A 67 -15.96 -11.79 -17.80
N GLU A 68 -15.73 -13.08 -17.95
CA GLU A 68 -15.43 -13.97 -16.82
C GLU A 68 -14.11 -13.60 -16.15
N TYR A 69 -13.09 -13.22 -16.94
CA TYR A 69 -11.83 -12.72 -16.42
C TYR A 69 -12.02 -11.46 -15.58
N MET A 70 -12.74 -10.45 -16.10
CA MET A 70 -12.99 -9.21 -15.37
C MET A 70 -13.83 -9.46 -14.12
N SER A 71 -14.83 -10.33 -14.20
CA SER A 71 -15.67 -10.74 -13.07
C SER A 71 -14.83 -11.44 -11.98
N TYR A 72 -13.89 -12.30 -12.38
CA TYR A 72 -12.94 -12.93 -11.46
C TYR A 72 -12.03 -11.90 -10.80
N ILE A 73 -11.37 -11.03 -11.56
CA ILE A 73 -10.43 -10.04 -11.01
C ILE A 73 -11.12 -9.09 -10.03
N PHE A 74 -12.29 -8.54 -10.41
CA PHE A 74 -13.03 -7.56 -9.61
C PHE A 74 -14.10 -8.16 -8.68
N ASN A 75 -13.99 -9.44 -8.32
CA ASN A 75 -14.89 -10.06 -7.33
C ASN A 75 -14.86 -9.27 -6.01
N PHE A 76 -15.99 -8.65 -5.63
CA PHE A 76 -16.12 -7.75 -4.49
C PHE A 76 -15.64 -8.38 -3.17
N GLN A 77 -15.81 -9.69 -2.99
CA GLN A 77 -15.42 -10.39 -1.77
C GLN A 77 -13.89 -10.41 -1.56
N THR A 78 -13.10 -10.45 -2.63
CA THR A 78 -11.63 -10.62 -2.56
C THR A 78 -10.86 -9.52 -3.28
N ALA A 79 -11.52 -8.48 -3.79
CA ALA A 79 -10.87 -7.43 -4.58
C ALA A 79 -9.93 -6.53 -3.76
N LEU A 80 -10.28 -6.21 -2.51
CA LEU A 80 -9.55 -5.24 -1.68
C LEU A 80 -8.70 -5.92 -0.60
N THR A 81 -9.32 -6.81 0.17
CA THR A 81 -8.66 -7.51 1.28
C THR A 81 -9.27 -8.90 1.36
N GLY A 82 -8.51 -9.92 0.98
CA GLY A 82 -9.01 -11.29 1.01
C GLY A 82 -7.94 -12.27 0.56
N PRO A 83 -8.07 -13.55 0.95
CA PRO A 83 -7.20 -14.58 0.41
C PRO A 83 -7.40 -14.69 -1.10
N VAL A 84 -6.32 -15.02 -1.80
CA VAL A 84 -6.35 -15.29 -3.24
C VAL A 84 -7.12 -16.59 -3.46
N ASN A 85 -8.18 -16.54 -4.25
CA ASN A 85 -8.96 -17.69 -4.67
C ASN A 85 -8.53 -18.15 -6.07
N PHE A 86 -8.58 -19.46 -6.34
CA PHE A 86 -8.33 -19.97 -7.69
C PHE A 86 -9.51 -19.64 -8.62
N TYR A 87 -9.24 -19.63 -9.93
CA TYR A 87 -10.28 -19.38 -10.93
C TYR A 87 -11.28 -20.54 -11.02
N SER A 88 -10.84 -21.79 -10.84
CA SER A 88 -11.73 -22.95 -10.88
C SER A 88 -12.79 -22.87 -9.77
N ASP A 89 -12.37 -22.56 -8.54
CA ASP A 89 -13.23 -22.33 -7.38
C ASP A 89 -14.19 -21.16 -7.62
N TYR A 90 -13.73 -20.11 -8.32
CA TYR A 90 -14.58 -18.97 -8.66
C TYR A 90 -15.70 -19.34 -9.63
N VAL A 91 -15.42 -20.16 -10.65
CA VAL A 91 -16.44 -20.66 -11.57
C VAL A 91 -17.40 -21.61 -10.85
N ALA A 92 -16.89 -22.54 -10.03
CA ALA A 92 -17.71 -23.42 -9.20
C ALA A 92 -18.59 -22.65 -8.19
N PHE A 93 -18.11 -21.48 -7.75
CA PHE A 93 -18.89 -20.55 -6.95
C PHE A 93 -20.06 -19.95 -7.75
N LEU A 94 -19.81 -19.47 -8.97
CA LEU A 94 -20.84 -18.91 -9.85
C LEU A 94 -21.90 -19.95 -10.25
N ASP A 95 -21.47 -21.18 -10.54
CA ASP A 95 -22.35 -22.28 -10.93
C ASP A 95 -23.11 -22.91 -9.74
N GLY A 96 -22.80 -22.50 -8.50
CA GLY A 96 -23.42 -23.05 -7.30
C GLY A 96 -22.99 -24.48 -6.94
N GLN A 97 -22.01 -25.06 -7.64
CA GLN A 97 -21.53 -26.43 -7.42
C GLN A 97 -20.80 -26.62 -6.08
N HIS A 98 -20.37 -25.52 -5.46
CA HIS A 98 -19.76 -25.52 -4.13
C HIS A 98 -20.71 -25.88 -2.98
N VAL A 99 -22.03 -25.86 -3.21
CA VAL A 99 -23.03 -26.24 -2.19
C VAL A 99 -23.42 -27.70 -2.39
N VAL A 100 -22.60 -28.60 -1.85
CA VAL A 100 -22.95 -30.04 -1.85
C VAL A 100 -24.04 -30.27 -0.79
N PRO A 101 -25.18 -30.89 -1.13
CA PRO A 101 -26.20 -31.23 -0.15
C PRO A 101 -25.64 -32.27 0.84
N THR A 102 -25.82 -32.01 2.14
CA THR A 102 -25.52 -32.99 3.21
C THR A 102 -26.37 -34.25 3.03
N GLU A 103 -25.95 -35.39 3.61
CA GLU A 103 -26.68 -36.67 3.56
C GLU A 103 -28.18 -36.58 3.94
N ASP A 104 -28.56 -35.55 4.71
CA ASP A 104 -29.94 -35.22 5.08
C ASP A 104 -30.74 -34.45 4.00
N GLY A 105 -30.17 -34.20 2.82
CA GLY A 105 -30.79 -33.42 1.73
C GLY A 105 -30.99 -31.93 2.03
N LYS A 106 -30.52 -31.45 3.19
CA LYS A 106 -30.62 -30.05 3.62
C LYS A 106 -29.37 -29.30 3.20
N VAL A 107 -29.55 -28.26 2.39
CA VAL A 107 -28.48 -27.30 2.10
C VAL A 107 -28.06 -26.60 3.41
N PRO A 108 -26.75 -26.49 3.69
CA PRO A 108 -26.28 -25.82 4.90
C PRO A 108 -26.72 -24.36 4.90
N SER A 109 -27.29 -23.89 6.01
CA SER A 109 -27.76 -22.51 6.13
C SER A 109 -26.59 -21.53 6.16
N ALA A 110 -26.41 -20.79 5.06
CA ALA A 110 -25.40 -19.75 4.93
C ALA A 110 -25.57 -18.64 5.99
N VAL A 111 -26.82 -18.32 6.34
CA VAL A 111 -27.15 -17.25 7.29
C VAL A 111 -26.64 -17.57 8.69
N SER A 112 -26.83 -18.79 9.18
CA SER A 112 -26.34 -19.21 10.51
C SER A 112 -24.81 -19.15 10.59
N THR A 113 -24.13 -19.60 9.53
CA THR A 113 -22.67 -19.53 9.43
C THR A 113 -22.18 -18.07 9.40
N ALA A 114 -22.86 -17.20 8.66
CA ALA A 114 -22.55 -15.78 8.59
C ALA A 114 -22.70 -15.10 9.97
N PHE A 115 -23.77 -15.37 10.71
CA PHE A 115 -23.95 -14.84 12.07
C PHE A 115 -22.87 -15.32 13.04
N ARG A 116 -22.48 -16.60 12.96
CA ARG A 116 -21.38 -17.13 13.77
C ARG A 116 -20.06 -16.40 13.46
N LYS A 117 -19.75 -16.20 12.17
CA LYS A 117 -18.54 -15.48 11.75
C LYS A 117 -18.58 -13.99 12.09
N LEU A 118 -19.75 -13.37 12.04
CA LEU A 118 -19.96 -12.00 12.50
C LEU A 118 -19.67 -11.89 14.01
N ALA A 119 -20.18 -12.81 14.82
CA ALA A 119 -19.93 -12.83 16.27
C ALA A 119 -18.43 -13.03 16.59
N GLU A 120 -17.75 -13.96 15.89
CA GLU A 120 -16.30 -14.14 16.00
C GLU A 120 -15.54 -12.85 15.63
N SER A 121 -15.94 -12.17 14.55
CA SER A 121 -15.33 -10.90 14.13
C SER A 121 -15.50 -9.79 15.16
N VAL A 122 -16.68 -9.68 15.78
CA VAL A 122 -16.93 -8.70 16.85
C VAL A 122 -16.07 -9.00 18.07
N LEU A 123 -15.91 -10.28 18.43
CA LEU A 123 -15.03 -10.69 19.52
C LEU A 123 -13.58 -10.24 19.27
N TYR A 124 -13.02 -10.51 18.09
CA TYR A 124 -11.67 -10.06 17.75
C TYR A 124 -11.53 -8.54 17.73
N LEU A 125 -12.54 -7.83 17.22
CA LEU A 125 -12.55 -6.36 17.24
C LEU A 125 -12.51 -5.82 18.67
N LEU A 126 -13.26 -6.41 19.59
CA LEU A 126 -13.26 -6.02 21.01
C LEU A 126 -11.91 -6.32 21.67
N ILE A 127 -11.29 -7.46 21.37
CA ILE A 127 -9.95 -7.79 21.85
C ILE A 127 -8.95 -6.75 21.37
N ILE A 128 -8.92 -6.45 20.06
CA ILE A 128 -8.02 -5.45 19.48
C ILE A 128 -8.29 -4.06 20.05
N ALA A 129 -9.54 -3.65 20.25
CA ALA A 129 -9.86 -2.35 20.82
C ALA A 129 -9.37 -2.23 22.28
N LYS A 130 -9.51 -3.30 23.08
CA LYS A 130 -9.03 -3.30 24.48
C LYS A 130 -7.51 -3.36 24.56
N PHE A 131 -6.86 -4.24 23.80
CA PHE A 131 -5.40 -4.35 23.78
C PHE A 131 -4.73 -3.14 23.10
N GLY A 132 -5.33 -2.59 22.05
CA GLY A 132 -4.84 -1.38 21.38
C GLY A 132 -4.91 -0.14 22.25
N ALA A 133 -5.91 -0.05 23.14
CA ALA A 133 -5.96 1.00 24.16
C ALA A 133 -4.94 0.78 25.30
N LEU A 134 -4.57 -0.47 25.57
CA LEU A 134 -3.56 -0.83 26.59
C LEU A 134 -2.11 -0.63 26.08
N TYR A 135 -1.89 -0.74 24.77
CA TYR A 135 -0.59 -0.56 24.13
C TYR A 135 -0.69 0.41 22.94
N PRO A 136 -0.89 1.73 23.19
CA PRO A 136 -0.86 2.70 22.11
C PRO A 136 0.49 2.64 21.39
N ALA A 137 0.45 2.61 20.05
CA ALA A 137 1.62 2.47 19.20
C ALA A 137 2.65 3.60 19.38
N GLU A 138 2.25 4.70 20.01
CA GLU A 138 3.12 5.82 20.40
C GLU A 138 4.22 5.39 21.37
N ILE A 139 3.94 4.43 22.29
CA ILE A 139 4.92 3.95 23.28
C ILE A 139 6.09 3.20 22.61
N ILE A 140 5.86 2.62 21.43
CA ILE A 140 6.88 1.87 20.66
C ILE A 140 7.54 2.78 19.60
N ALA A 141 6.86 3.85 19.18
CA ALA A 141 7.35 4.77 18.17
C ALA A 141 8.35 5.81 18.71
N GLU A 142 8.51 5.93 20.03
CA GLU A 142 9.60 6.69 20.63
C GLU A 142 10.89 5.87 20.59
N PRO A 143 11.88 6.21 19.75
CA PRO A 143 13.19 5.61 19.88
C PRO A 143 13.82 6.11 21.18
N GLU A 144 14.14 5.17 22.06
CA GLU A 144 15.11 5.35 23.14
C GLU A 144 16.31 6.15 22.60
N ASP A 145 16.66 7.21 23.33
CA ASP A 145 17.65 8.23 23.01
C ASP A 145 18.89 7.65 22.31
N ARG A 146 18.92 7.66 20.98
CA ARG A 146 20.20 7.73 20.27
C ARG A 146 20.71 9.14 20.50
N PRO A 147 21.88 9.34 21.14
CA PRO A 147 22.45 10.66 21.29
C PRO A 147 22.62 11.23 19.88
N ARG A 148 21.77 12.20 19.53
CA ARG A 148 21.90 12.96 18.30
C ARG A 148 23.23 13.69 18.41
N SER A 149 24.24 13.17 17.73
CA SER A 149 25.50 13.88 17.52
C SER A 149 25.17 15.27 16.98
N GLY A 150 25.49 16.28 17.78
CA GLY A 150 25.50 17.72 17.51
C GLY A 150 24.77 18.25 16.28
N ARG A 151 23.59 18.84 16.51
CA ARG A 151 23.20 20.08 15.81
C ARG A 151 22.22 20.89 16.68
N PRO A 152 22.63 22.02 17.28
CA PRO A 152 21.70 22.88 18.00
C PRO A 152 21.04 23.83 17.00
N SER A 153 19.73 23.73 16.80
CA SER A 153 18.99 24.74 16.04
C SER A 153 17.50 24.71 16.35
N THR A 154 17.14 24.96 17.61
CA THR A 154 15.75 25.33 17.95
C THR A 154 15.61 26.13 19.24
N VAL A 155 16.61 26.12 20.13
CA VAL A 155 16.58 26.92 21.39
C VAL A 155 17.20 28.31 21.20
N GLU A 156 18.09 28.48 20.22
CA GLU A 156 18.79 29.76 20.00
C GLU A 156 17.84 30.86 19.46
N ASN A 157 16.80 30.47 18.72
CA ASN A 157 15.86 31.44 18.14
C ASN A 157 14.90 32.05 19.16
N SER A 158 14.58 31.39 20.28
CA SER A 158 13.75 32.01 21.33
C SER A 158 14.57 32.97 22.19
N ILE A 159 15.81 32.61 22.53
CA ILE A 159 16.71 33.45 23.33
C ILE A 159 17.12 34.70 22.56
N VAL A 160 17.38 34.60 21.25
CA VAL A 160 17.72 35.75 20.41
C VAL A 160 16.51 36.66 20.19
N LEU A 161 15.29 36.12 20.01
CA LEU A 161 14.08 36.94 19.91
C LEU A 161 13.72 37.66 21.22
N ASP A 162 13.97 37.03 22.36
CA ASP A 162 13.76 37.66 23.66
C ASP A 162 14.83 38.73 23.95
N ALA A 163 16.10 38.50 23.56
CA ALA A 163 17.18 39.50 23.69
C ALA A 163 17.04 40.70 22.74
N VAL A 164 16.44 40.52 21.56
CA VAL A 164 16.17 41.61 20.60
C VAL A 164 15.02 42.51 21.08
N LYS A 165 14.15 42.02 21.96
CA LYS A 165 12.98 42.77 22.43
C LYS A 165 13.28 43.72 23.60
N GLU A 166 14.38 43.52 24.32
CA GLU A 166 14.71 44.31 25.52
C GLU A 166 15.61 45.53 25.28
N ASP A 167 16.30 45.66 24.13
CA ASP A 167 17.24 46.76 23.91
C ASP A 167 17.05 47.50 22.56
N PRO A 168 16.53 48.74 22.55
CA PRO A 168 16.36 49.53 21.34
C PRO A 168 17.68 49.95 20.67
N GLU A 169 18.83 49.88 21.35
CA GLU A 169 20.14 50.14 20.72
C GLU A 169 20.62 48.99 19.83
N MET A 170 20.29 47.73 20.19
CA MET A 170 20.69 46.55 19.42
C MET A 170 19.97 46.46 18.07
N THR A 171 18.72 46.90 18.01
CA THR A 171 17.95 46.99 16.76
C THR A 171 18.57 48.01 15.79
N LEU A 172 19.10 49.12 16.32
CA LEU A 172 19.74 50.18 15.52
C LEU A 172 21.13 49.75 15.00
N ALA A 173 21.84 48.91 15.75
CA ALA A 173 23.11 48.31 15.33
C ALA A 173 22.93 47.29 14.19
N ILE A 174 21.81 46.54 14.18
CA ILE A 174 21.48 45.59 13.11
C ILE A 174 21.06 46.35 11.83
N MET A 175 20.23 47.41 11.93
CA MET A 175 19.86 48.23 10.76
C MET A 175 21.06 48.95 10.11
N ARG A 176 22.10 49.31 10.88
CA ARG A 176 23.34 49.90 10.32
C ARG A 176 24.18 48.88 9.54
N ARG A 177 24.06 47.58 9.82
CA ARG A 177 24.89 46.54 9.21
C ARG A 177 24.43 46.18 7.80
N ASP A 178 23.14 46.32 7.50
CA ASP A 178 22.56 46.03 6.18
C ASP A 178 22.82 47.13 5.13
N SER A 179 23.26 48.32 5.55
CA SER A 179 23.61 49.41 4.62
C SER A 179 25.01 49.29 4.01
N ALA A 180 25.79 48.27 4.37
CA ALA A 180 27.22 48.15 4.03
C ALA A 180 27.56 46.99 3.07
N VAL A 181 26.58 46.39 2.39
CA VAL A 181 26.85 45.38 1.35
C VAL A 181 26.86 46.06 -0.02
N PRO A 182 28.00 46.14 -0.71
CA PRO A 182 28.09 46.78 -2.02
C PRO A 182 27.36 45.93 -3.07
N ILE A 183 26.48 46.59 -3.84
CA ILE A 183 25.84 46.04 -5.03
C ILE A 183 26.92 45.86 -6.11
N GLN A 184 27.22 44.61 -6.48
CA GLN A 184 28.07 44.34 -7.64
C GLN A 184 27.20 44.15 -8.89
N GLN A 185 27.24 45.14 -9.77
CA GLN A 185 26.60 45.15 -11.09
C GLN A 185 27.55 44.66 -12.20
N SER A 186 26.98 43.89 -13.16
CA SER A 186 27.30 43.78 -14.59
C SER A 186 28.37 42.78 -15.13
N SER A 187 27.93 41.89 -16.04
CA SER A 187 28.33 41.75 -17.48
C SER A 187 27.70 40.46 -18.05
N VAL A 188 26.66 40.49 -18.91
CA VAL A 188 26.61 40.63 -20.39
C VAL A 188 27.34 39.52 -21.18
N GLY A 189 26.59 38.81 -22.05
CA GLY A 189 27.08 38.01 -23.18
C GLY A 189 26.20 36.77 -23.47
N SER A 190 25.00 36.87 -24.05
CA SER A 190 24.70 36.77 -25.50
C SER A 190 25.31 35.55 -26.25
N SER A 191 24.47 34.56 -26.55
CA SER A 191 24.57 33.75 -27.77
C SER A 191 23.16 33.39 -28.26
N LEU A 192 22.68 34.18 -29.23
CA LEU A 192 21.60 33.85 -30.15
C LEU A 192 22.07 32.74 -31.10
N SER A 193 21.21 31.77 -31.41
CA SER A 193 21.03 31.35 -32.79
C SER A 193 19.63 30.77 -33.01
N SER A 194 18.96 31.38 -33.97
CA SER A 194 17.68 31.04 -34.56
C SER A 194 17.87 29.96 -35.63
N SER A 195 16.92 29.02 -35.73
CA SER A 195 16.54 28.06 -36.82
C SER A 195 15.95 26.83 -36.11
N GLU A 196 14.80 26.24 -36.41
CA GLU A 196 13.98 26.17 -37.62
C GLU A 196 12.68 25.42 -37.25
N LYS A 197 11.55 25.79 -37.89
CA LYS A 197 10.40 24.93 -38.25
C LYS A 197 9.64 24.16 -37.14
N CYS A 198 8.46 24.65 -36.73
CA CYS A 198 7.15 24.19 -37.20
C CYS A 198 6.04 25.08 -36.64
#